data_AF-A0AAW0F7E8-F1
#
_entry.id   AF-A0AAW0F7E8-F1
#
_cell.length_a   1.000
_cell.length_b   1.000
_cell.length_c   1.000
_cell.angle_alpha   90.00
_cell.angle_beta   90.00
_cell.angle_gamma   90.00
#
_symmetry.space_group_name_H-M   'P 1'
#
loop_
_entity.id
_entity.type
_entity.pdbx_description
1 polymer ?
#
loop_
_entity_poly.entity_id
_entity_poly.type
_entity_poly.pdbx_seq_one_letter_code
_entity_poly.pdbx_strand_id
1 'polypeptide(L)'
;MILEFELKDIDGAREAWRSCVKTIPHQSFSFGKVWIHFANFEIRNGEDEGLSNGRKILGRAIGQTSNKPKRKIFDYYISLEKKLGEWDRCRTLYERWVEVLILSNQKASDVLNQYIDFEKSLNESDRVIALYQFGVSSTENLNLELKAKNEFELGLIEFYKEEFRYDEARELYKDLIEKSNESQLWISLALFESSILTFDQLEVLEQSDESNELEFVINDTHKENTRKIFQQALDHPGQLNENKISILEEWKRYESAHGDDNSLKSVEDKMPTIVKRRTLIDGNETEYLDFIFPEVKPKTPGLSKFLENAKKWAIQNK
;
A
#
# COMPACT_ATOMS: atom_id res chain seq x y z
N MET A 1 -4.51 43.81 12.16
CA MET A 1 -5.79 43.50 12.83
C MET A 1 -6.42 44.77 13.39
N ILE A 2 -5.73 45.53 14.26
CA ILE A 2 -6.19 46.85 14.76
C ILE A 2 -6.46 47.84 13.61
N LEU A 3 -5.50 48.03 12.69
CA LEU A 3 -5.68 48.95 11.54
C LEU A 3 -6.85 48.59 10.60
N GLU A 4 -7.19 47.29 10.49
CA GLU A 4 -8.23 46.77 9.60
C GLU A 4 -9.64 46.87 10.24
N PHE A 5 -9.76 46.47 11.51
CA PHE A 5 -11.05 46.39 12.19
C PHE A 5 -11.42 47.66 12.99
N GLU A 6 -10.44 48.40 13.50
CA GLU A 6 -10.68 49.60 14.33
C GLU A 6 -10.56 50.90 13.54
N LEU A 7 -9.69 50.96 12.51
CA LEU A 7 -9.37 52.21 11.79
C LEU A 7 -9.87 52.24 10.33
N LYS A 8 -10.36 51.11 9.77
CA LYS A 8 -10.78 50.94 8.35
C LYS A 8 -9.74 51.40 7.32
N ASP A 9 -8.47 51.51 7.70
CA ASP A 9 -7.38 51.91 6.82
C ASP A 9 -6.81 50.68 6.12
N ILE A 10 -7.36 50.38 4.95
CA ILE A 10 -7.02 49.20 4.14
C ILE A 10 -5.62 49.36 3.52
N ASP A 11 -5.24 50.58 3.10
CA ASP A 11 -3.97 50.83 2.43
C ASP A 11 -2.80 50.81 3.42
N GLY A 12 -2.96 51.43 4.60
CA GLY A 12 -1.98 51.34 5.68
C GLY A 12 -1.79 49.90 6.19
N ALA A 13 -2.87 49.13 6.29
CA ALA A 13 -2.80 47.71 6.64
C ALA A 13 -2.06 46.88 5.57
N ARG A 14 -2.27 47.15 4.28
CA ARG A 14 -1.57 46.50 3.17
C ARG A 14 -0.06 46.77 3.21
N GLU A 15 0.33 48.02 3.47
CA GLU A 15 1.74 48.39 3.57
C GLU A 15 2.42 47.79 4.81
N ALA A 16 1.70 47.71 5.93
CA ALA A 16 2.17 47.03 7.13
C ALA A 16 2.42 45.53 6.88
N TRP A 17 1.51 44.83 6.19
CA TRP A 17 1.71 43.42 5.81
C TRP A 17 2.91 43.23 4.87
N ARG A 18 3.05 44.09 3.86
CA ARG A 18 4.20 44.08 2.94
C ARG A 18 5.51 44.31 3.68
N SER A 19 5.53 45.21 4.64
CA SER A 19 6.70 45.50 5.47
C SER A 19 7.04 44.32 6.37
N CYS A 20 6.05 43.73 7.06
CA CYS A 20 6.23 42.52 7.86
C CYS A 20 6.85 41.37 7.05
N VAL A 21 6.34 41.12 5.84
CA VAL A 21 6.88 40.09 4.96
C VAL A 21 8.31 40.41 4.54
N LYS A 22 8.67 41.68 4.25
CA LYS A 22 10.05 42.04 3.89
C LYS A 22 11.04 41.90 5.05
N THR A 23 10.60 42.16 6.28
CA THR A 23 11.46 42.09 7.47
C THR A 23 11.78 40.66 7.89
N ILE A 24 10.92 39.69 7.55
CA ILE A 24 11.15 38.29 7.92
C ILE A 24 12.27 37.68 7.05
N PRO A 25 13.33 37.13 7.65
CA PRO A 25 14.39 36.45 6.91
C PRO A 25 13.90 35.05 6.47
N HIS A 26 13.23 34.98 5.31
CA HIS A 26 12.62 33.75 4.79
C HIS A 26 13.62 32.61 4.50
N GLN A 27 14.91 32.92 4.38
CA GLN A 27 15.99 31.94 4.18
C GLN A 27 16.32 31.13 5.44
N SER A 28 16.15 31.71 6.64
CA SER A 28 16.40 31.02 7.91
C SER A 28 15.11 30.59 8.59
N PHE A 29 14.07 31.43 8.53
CA PHE A 29 12.82 31.20 9.25
C PHE A 29 11.65 31.96 8.62
N SER A 30 10.57 31.25 8.29
CA SER A 30 9.33 31.83 7.74
C SER A 30 8.11 31.46 8.58
N PHE A 31 7.19 32.39 8.82
CA PHE A 31 5.92 32.15 9.52
C PHE A 31 4.79 31.88 8.53
N GLY A 32 4.40 30.62 8.34
CA GLY A 32 3.29 30.28 7.43
C GLY A 32 1.96 30.95 7.79
N LYS A 33 1.70 31.20 9.08
CA LYS A 33 0.50 31.93 9.53
C LYS A 33 0.45 33.37 9.00
N VAL A 34 1.59 34.06 8.92
CA VAL A 34 1.66 35.45 8.43
C VAL A 34 1.24 35.51 6.97
N TRP A 35 1.72 34.56 6.16
CA TRP A 35 1.35 34.44 4.76
C TRP A 35 -0.14 34.14 4.56
N ILE A 36 -0.69 33.20 5.34
CA ILE A 36 -2.12 32.86 5.31
C ILE A 36 -2.98 34.07 5.71
N HIS A 37 -2.62 34.78 6.79
CA HIS A 37 -3.35 35.97 7.22
C HIS A 37 -3.25 37.10 6.21
N PHE A 38 -2.11 37.27 5.55
CA PHE A 38 -1.95 38.28 4.50
C PHE A 38 -2.79 37.94 3.25
N ALA A 39 -2.81 36.66 2.84
CA ALA A 39 -3.70 36.22 1.77
C ALA A 39 -5.18 36.45 2.14
N ASN A 40 -5.58 36.13 3.38
CA ASN A 40 -6.94 36.36 3.86
C ASN A 40 -7.30 37.83 3.96
N PHE A 41 -6.33 38.69 4.22
CA PHE A 41 -6.52 40.13 4.20
C PHE A 41 -6.82 40.63 2.77
N GLU A 42 -6.06 40.20 1.76
CA GLU A 42 -6.33 40.60 0.36
C GLU A 42 -7.61 39.95 -0.19
N ILE A 43 -7.96 38.73 0.21
CA ILE A 43 -9.22 38.08 -0.21
C ILE A 43 -10.45 38.80 0.39
N ARG A 44 -10.32 39.36 1.60
CA ARG A 44 -11.42 40.08 2.28
C ARG A 44 -11.55 41.54 1.84
N ASN A 45 -10.43 42.21 1.56
CA ASN A 45 -10.38 43.66 1.35
C ASN A 45 -9.93 44.08 -0.06
N GLY A 46 -9.48 43.14 -0.88
CA GLY A 46 -9.30 43.40 -2.31
C GLY A 46 -10.66 43.41 -2.98
N GLU A 47 -10.86 44.36 -3.89
CA GLU A 47 -12.05 44.47 -4.73
C GLU A 47 -12.10 43.29 -5.73
N ASP A 48 -12.51 43.48 -6.99
CA ASP A 48 -12.64 42.41 -8.00
C ASP A 48 -11.36 41.56 -8.22
N GLU A 49 -10.19 42.05 -7.79
CA GLU A 49 -8.90 41.36 -7.86
C GLU A 49 -8.41 40.70 -6.55
N GLY A 50 -9.20 40.72 -5.47
CA GLY A 50 -8.78 40.22 -4.15
C GLY A 50 -8.32 38.77 -4.16
N LEU A 51 -9.05 37.91 -4.88
CA LEU A 51 -8.68 36.51 -5.07
C LEU A 51 -7.37 36.33 -5.85
N SER A 52 -7.17 37.11 -6.92
CA SER A 52 -5.95 37.08 -7.72
C SER A 52 -4.73 37.49 -6.89
N ASN A 53 -4.87 38.53 -6.08
CA ASN A 53 -3.80 39.00 -5.19
C ASN A 53 -3.51 38.00 -4.06
N GLY A 54 -4.56 37.39 -3.47
CA GLY A 54 -4.41 36.31 -2.50
C GLY A 54 -3.62 35.11 -3.06
N ARG A 55 -3.96 34.66 -4.28
CA ARG A 55 -3.24 33.59 -5.00
C ARG A 55 -1.77 33.94 -5.24
N LYS A 56 -1.48 35.17 -5.70
CA LYS A 56 -0.08 35.64 -5.89
C LYS A 56 0.71 35.62 -4.59
N ILE A 57 0.10 36.00 -3.47
CA ILE A 57 0.74 35.99 -2.15
C ILE A 57 1.02 34.55 -1.71
N LEU A 58 0.07 33.63 -1.86
CA LEU A 58 0.26 32.22 -1.50
C LEU A 58 1.31 31.53 -2.40
N GLY A 59 1.29 31.81 -3.71
CA GLY A 59 2.32 31.34 -4.63
C GLY A 59 3.72 31.86 -4.28
N ARG A 60 3.83 33.15 -3.92
CA ARG A 60 5.10 33.72 -3.42
C ARG A 60 5.54 33.06 -2.12
N ALA A 61 4.60 32.77 -1.22
CA ALA A 61 4.90 32.10 0.04
C ALA A 61 5.49 30.70 -0.19
N ILE A 62 4.93 29.92 -1.12
CA ILE A 62 5.47 28.62 -1.52
C ILE A 62 6.88 28.76 -2.10
N GLY A 63 7.07 29.67 -3.06
CA GLY A 63 8.39 29.91 -3.67
C GLY A 63 9.46 30.34 -2.67
N GLN A 64 9.11 31.19 -1.71
CA GLN A 64 10.04 31.65 -0.67
C GLN A 64 10.29 30.63 0.44
N THR A 65 9.44 29.59 0.56
CA THR A 65 9.60 28.51 1.54
C THR A 65 10.10 27.20 0.93
N SER A 66 10.61 27.23 -0.30
CA SER A 66 11.07 26.05 -1.04
C SER A 66 12.12 25.22 -0.29
N ASN A 67 13.01 25.85 0.49
CA ASN A 67 14.06 25.14 1.24
C ASN A 67 13.52 24.37 2.46
N LYS A 68 12.37 24.80 3.02
CA LYS A 68 11.70 24.16 4.16
C LYS A 68 10.18 24.30 3.97
N PRO A 69 9.55 23.43 3.16
CA PRO A 69 8.15 23.55 2.82
C PRO A 69 7.30 23.49 4.09
N LYS A 70 6.37 24.44 4.22
CA LYS A 70 5.41 24.46 5.33
C LYS A 70 4.08 23.89 4.88
N ARG A 71 3.80 22.66 5.32
CA ARG A 71 2.53 21.93 5.10
C ARG A 71 1.29 22.82 5.22
N LYS A 72 1.21 23.61 6.30
CA LYS A 72 0.08 24.54 6.55
C LYS A 72 -0.23 25.54 5.42
N ILE A 73 0.76 25.98 4.65
CA ILE A 73 0.54 26.92 3.54
C ILE A 73 -0.11 26.19 2.38
N PHE A 74 0.40 25.00 2.04
CA PHE A 74 -0.18 24.15 1.01
C PHE A 74 -1.58 23.68 1.40
N ASP A 75 -1.77 23.18 2.62
CA ASP A 75 -3.08 22.78 3.14
C ASP A 75 -4.11 23.90 3.00
N TYR A 76 -3.72 25.13 3.40
CA TYR A 76 -4.59 26.28 3.30
C TYR A 76 -4.92 26.61 1.84
N TYR A 77 -3.92 26.67 0.97
CA TYR A 77 -4.11 27.03 -0.43
C TYR A 77 -4.98 26.00 -1.17
N ILE A 78 -4.71 24.72 -0.97
CA ILE A 78 -5.52 23.63 -1.53
C ILE A 78 -6.94 23.70 -0.98
N SER A 79 -7.13 23.91 0.33
CA SER A 79 -8.47 24.04 0.91
C SER A 79 -9.26 25.24 0.35
N LEU A 80 -8.55 26.30 -0.02
CA LEU A 80 -9.15 27.48 -0.64
C LEU A 80 -9.59 27.19 -2.07
N GLU A 81 -8.72 26.59 -2.89
CA GLU A 81 -9.05 26.23 -4.28
C GLU A 81 -10.15 25.15 -4.34
N LYS A 82 -10.14 24.17 -3.42
CA LYS A 82 -11.23 23.18 -3.30
C LYS A 82 -12.58 23.85 -3.03
N LYS A 83 -12.63 24.88 -2.17
CA LYS A 83 -13.87 25.64 -1.90
C LYS A 83 -14.34 26.46 -3.10
N LEU A 84 -13.43 26.84 -4.00
CA LEU A 84 -13.74 27.57 -5.22
C LEU A 84 -14.09 26.63 -6.39
N GLY A 85 -13.94 25.32 -6.23
CA GLY A 85 -14.18 24.33 -7.29
C GLY A 85 -13.10 24.29 -8.38
N GLU A 86 -11.92 24.84 -8.10
CA GLU A 86 -10.81 24.98 -9.07
C GLU A 86 -9.88 23.77 -9.00
N TRP A 87 -10.38 22.61 -9.45
CA TRP A 87 -9.71 21.31 -9.29
C TRP A 87 -8.35 21.23 -10.00
N ASP A 88 -8.22 21.80 -11.20
CA ASP A 88 -6.95 21.80 -11.93
C ASP A 88 -5.84 22.57 -11.18
N ARG A 89 -6.22 23.65 -10.47
CA ARG A 89 -5.26 24.37 -9.63
C ARG A 89 -4.88 23.56 -8.40
N CYS A 90 -5.83 22.83 -7.79
CA CYS A 90 -5.53 21.90 -6.71
C CYS A 90 -4.49 20.85 -7.17
N ARG A 91 -4.63 20.31 -8.37
CA ARG A 91 -3.68 19.35 -8.97
C ARG A 91 -2.28 19.95 -9.11
N THR A 92 -2.16 21.11 -9.75
CA THR A 92 -0.86 21.80 -9.88
C THR A 92 -0.23 22.09 -8.52
N LEU A 93 -1.03 22.39 -7.49
CA LEU A 93 -0.55 22.60 -6.14
C LEU A 93 -0.04 21.32 -5.46
N TYR A 94 -0.75 20.20 -5.62
CA TYR A 94 -0.30 18.90 -5.13
C TYR A 94 0.99 18.45 -5.83
N GLU A 95 1.05 18.55 -7.17
CA GLU A 95 2.26 18.24 -7.96
C GLU A 95 3.45 19.06 -7.48
N ARG A 96 3.27 20.38 -7.36
CA ARG A 96 4.33 21.27 -6.87
C ARG A 96 4.74 20.95 -5.43
N TRP A 97 3.81 20.51 -4.60
CA TRP A 97 4.11 20.13 -3.23
C TRP A 97 4.95 18.85 -3.18
N VAL A 98 4.58 17.84 -3.95
CA VAL A 98 5.32 16.59 -4.09
C VAL A 98 6.74 16.86 -4.62
N GLU A 99 6.89 17.68 -5.67
CA GLU A 99 8.19 18.09 -6.21
C GLU A 99 9.08 18.72 -5.13
N VAL A 100 8.56 19.69 -4.37
CA VAL A 100 9.34 20.39 -3.34
C VAL A 100 9.74 19.45 -2.22
N LEU A 101 8.89 18.49 -1.85
CA LEU A 101 9.20 17.49 -0.82
C LEU A 101 10.30 16.53 -1.26
N ILE A 102 10.23 16.05 -2.51
CA ILE A 102 11.26 15.18 -3.10
C ILE A 102 12.60 15.92 -3.13
N LEU A 103 12.63 17.16 -3.62
CA LEU A 103 13.85 17.99 -3.63
C LEU A 103 14.39 18.29 -2.24
N SER A 104 13.52 18.39 -1.23
CA SER A 104 13.89 18.65 0.16
C SER A 104 14.23 17.38 0.94
N ASN A 105 14.19 16.20 0.31
CA ASN A 105 14.37 14.88 0.91
C ASN A 105 13.49 14.65 2.16
N GLN A 106 12.25 15.15 2.11
CA GLN A 106 11.24 14.94 3.17
C GLN A 106 10.26 13.84 2.77
N LYS A 107 9.55 13.27 3.74
CA LYS A 107 8.54 12.24 3.50
C LYS A 107 7.42 12.76 2.60
N ALA A 108 7.37 12.29 1.36
CA ALA A 108 6.35 12.64 0.37
C ALA A 108 5.11 11.72 0.41
N SER A 109 5.19 10.57 1.10
CA SER A 109 4.13 9.57 1.17
C SER A 109 2.80 10.13 1.67
N ASP A 110 2.83 10.88 2.78
CA ASP A 110 1.63 11.51 3.36
C ASP A 110 0.91 12.44 2.38
N VAL A 111 1.65 13.13 1.51
CA VAL A 111 1.08 14.10 0.56
C VAL A 111 0.57 13.38 -0.68
N LEU A 112 1.26 12.34 -1.14
CA LEU A 112 0.76 11.48 -2.21
C LEU A 112 -0.55 10.80 -1.81
N ASN A 113 -0.64 10.25 -0.60
CA ASN A 113 -1.88 9.65 -0.08
C ASN A 113 -3.03 10.69 -0.07
N GLN A 114 -2.77 11.92 0.41
CA GLN A 114 -3.76 12.99 0.36
C GLN A 114 -4.15 13.41 -1.07
N TYR A 115 -3.24 13.29 -2.04
CA TYR A 115 -3.52 13.60 -3.43
C TYR A 115 -4.36 12.48 -4.07
N ILE A 116 -4.05 11.24 -3.76
CA ILE A 116 -4.84 10.06 -4.16
C ILE A 116 -6.26 10.16 -3.60
N ASP A 117 -6.43 10.44 -2.30
CA ASP A 117 -7.74 10.63 -1.68
C ASP A 117 -8.54 11.76 -2.35
N PHE A 118 -7.85 12.81 -2.79
CA PHE A 118 -8.46 13.90 -3.54
C PHE A 118 -8.94 13.45 -4.92
N GLU A 119 -8.14 12.76 -5.72
CA GLU A 119 -8.58 12.27 -7.03
C GLU A 119 -9.64 11.16 -6.92
N LYS A 120 -9.58 10.32 -5.87
CA LYS A 120 -10.66 9.38 -5.51
C LYS A 120 -11.97 10.14 -5.26
N SER A 121 -11.93 11.26 -4.53
CA SER A 121 -13.14 12.09 -4.30
C SER A 121 -13.71 12.74 -5.56
N LEU A 122 -12.93 12.80 -6.65
CA LEU A 122 -13.35 13.30 -7.95
C LEU A 122 -13.78 12.17 -8.91
N ASN A 123 -13.71 10.91 -8.49
CA ASN A 123 -13.95 9.71 -9.30
C ASN A 123 -13.09 9.65 -10.58
N GLU A 124 -11.83 10.08 -10.49
CA GLU A 124 -10.87 10.11 -11.62
C GLU A 124 -9.93 8.90 -11.56
N SER A 125 -10.45 7.71 -11.88
CA SER A 125 -9.77 6.43 -11.67
C SER A 125 -8.41 6.32 -12.37
N ASP A 126 -8.30 6.80 -13.62
CA ASP A 126 -7.04 6.76 -14.38
C ASP A 126 -5.93 7.59 -13.71
N ARG A 127 -6.29 8.73 -13.12
CA ARG A 127 -5.34 9.57 -12.39
C ARG A 127 -4.91 8.93 -11.08
N VAL A 128 -5.85 8.32 -10.36
CA VAL A 128 -5.54 7.58 -9.12
C VAL A 128 -4.51 6.49 -9.38
N ILE A 129 -4.70 5.70 -10.45
CA ILE A 129 -3.75 4.66 -10.86
C ILE A 129 -2.39 5.26 -11.21
N ALA A 130 -2.36 6.33 -11.99
CA ALA A 130 -1.12 7.01 -12.34
C ALA A 130 -0.37 7.53 -11.09
N LEU A 131 -1.08 8.02 -10.08
CA LEU A 131 -0.49 8.47 -8.81
C LEU A 131 0.07 7.33 -7.98
N TYR A 132 -0.63 6.20 -7.88
CA TYR A 132 -0.09 5.00 -7.22
C TYR A 132 1.17 4.50 -7.94
N GLN A 133 1.15 4.39 -9.26
CA GLN A 133 2.32 3.99 -10.07
C GLN A 133 3.49 4.98 -9.93
N PHE A 134 3.19 6.29 -9.83
CA PHE A 134 4.19 7.31 -9.53
C PHE A 134 4.79 7.12 -8.13
N GLY A 135 3.97 6.77 -7.13
CA GLY A 135 4.43 6.44 -5.78
C GLY A 135 5.40 5.27 -5.78
N VAL A 136 5.05 4.17 -6.47
CA VAL A 136 5.90 2.98 -6.61
C VAL A 136 7.23 3.35 -7.28
N SER A 137 7.20 3.97 -8.46
CA SER A 137 8.43 4.35 -9.19
C SER A 137 9.29 5.36 -8.45
N SER A 138 8.69 6.28 -7.69
CA SER A 138 9.42 7.26 -6.88
C SER A 138 10.16 6.61 -5.71
N THR A 139 9.55 5.61 -5.07
CA THR A 139 10.22 4.86 -3.98
C THR A 139 11.41 4.04 -4.49
N GLU A 140 11.33 3.47 -5.69
CA GLU A 140 12.42 2.74 -6.34
C GLU A 140 13.64 3.64 -6.61
N ASN A 141 13.40 4.87 -7.09
CA ASN A 141 14.47 5.80 -7.46
C ASN A 141 15.15 6.46 -6.26
N LEU A 142 14.46 6.63 -5.13
CA LEU A 142 15.01 7.34 -3.96
C LEU A 142 15.61 6.43 -2.89
N ASN A 143 15.65 5.10 -3.09
CA ASN A 143 16.16 4.14 -2.10
C ASN A 143 15.47 4.32 -0.72
N LEU A 144 14.22 4.80 -0.73
CA LEU A 144 13.41 5.05 0.46
C LEU A 144 12.67 3.76 0.84
N GLU A 145 12.71 3.45 2.13
CA GLU A 145 12.09 2.34 2.85
C GLU A 145 11.21 1.40 2.00
N LEU A 146 11.66 0.14 1.81
CA LEU A 146 10.89 -0.96 1.19
C LEU A 146 9.42 -1.03 1.65
N LYS A 147 9.14 -0.61 2.89
CA LYS A 147 7.80 -0.54 3.47
C LYS A 147 6.85 0.40 2.72
N ALA A 148 7.34 1.56 2.27
CA ALA A 148 6.52 2.55 1.57
C ALA A 148 6.14 2.06 0.17
N LYS A 149 7.04 1.30 -0.49
CA LYS A 149 6.74 0.66 -1.78
C LYS A 149 5.57 -0.30 -1.67
N ASN A 150 5.65 -1.21 -0.69
CA ASN A 150 4.59 -2.19 -0.44
C ASN A 150 3.27 -1.50 -0.06
N GLU A 151 3.30 -0.37 0.65
CA GLU A 151 2.09 0.40 1.01
C GLU A 151 1.36 0.91 -0.24
N PHE A 152 2.07 1.47 -1.23
CA PHE A 152 1.44 1.94 -2.48
C PHE A 152 0.95 0.80 -3.35
N GLU A 153 1.68 -0.31 -3.42
CA GLU A 153 1.27 -1.50 -4.18
C GLU A 153 0.01 -2.13 -3.58
N LEU A 154 -0.05 -2.29 -2.25
CA LEU A 154 -1.24 -2.77 -1.55
C LEU A 154 -2.41 -1.79 -1.66
N GLY A 155 -2.15 -0.48 -1.58
CA GLY A 155 -3.16 0.55 -1.79
C GLY A 155 -3.75 0.53 -3.21
N LEU A 156 -2.94 0.25 -4.22
CA LEU A 156 -3.39 0.10 -5.61
C LEU A 156 -4.24 -1.16 -5.79
N ILE A 157 -3.89 -2.27 -5.14
CA ILE A 157 -4.70 -3.49 -5.15
C ILE A 157 -6.07 -3.24 -4.52
N GLU A 158 -6.11 -2.56 -3.37
CA GLU A 158 -7.38 -2.22 -2.71
C GLU A 158 -8.21 -1.29 -3.60
N PHE A 159 -7.58 -0.32 -4.27
CA PHE A 159 -8.27 0.54 -5.23
C PHE A 159 -8.86 -0.26 -6.41
N TYR A 160 -8.12 -1.20 -6.98
CA TYR A 160 -8.66 -2.07 -8.03
C TYR A 160 -9.82 -2.94 -7.53
N LYS A 161 -9.79 -3.35 -6.26
CA LYS A 161 -10.90 -4.08 -5.64
C LYS A 161 -12.15 -3.20 -5.51
N GLU A 162 -11.97 -1.95 -5.05
CA GLU A 162 -13.06 -0.95 -4.92
C GLU A 162 -13.73 -0.67 -6.27
N GLU A 163 -12.95 -0.59 -7.36
CA GLU A 163 -13.41 -0.33 -8.72
C GLU A 163 -13.81 -1.60 -9.51
N PHE A 164 -13.87 -2.77 -8.87
CA PHE A 164 -14.18 -4.07 -9.49
C PHE A 164 -13.21 -4.50 -10.62
N ARG A 165 -12.00 -3.93 -10.67
CA ARG A 165 -10.92 -4.24 -11.65
C ARG A 165 -10.07 -5.43 -11.19
N TYR A 166 -10.72 -6.57 -10.97
CA TYR A 166 -10.07 -7.75 -10.37
C TYR A 166 -8.94 -8.34 -11.20
N ASP A 167 -9.02 -8.26 -12.53
CA ASP A 167 -7.99 -8.82 -13.40
C ASP A 167 -6.66 -8.06 -13.30
N GLU A 168 -6.72 -6.74 -13.20
CA GLU A 168 -5.53 -5.89 -13.01
C GLU A 168 -4.91 -6.09 -11.63
N ALA A 169 -5.74 -6.28 -10.60
CA ALA A 169 -5.26 -6.65 -9.27
C ALA A 169 -4.51 -7.98 -9.30
N ARG A 170 -5.02 -9.00 -10.02
CA ARG A 170 -4.35 -10.30 -10.18
C ARG A 170 -3.03 -10.17 -10.92
N GLU A 171 -2.97 -9.36 -11.98
CA GLU A 171 -1.73 -9.11 -12.73
C GLU A 171 -0.67 -8.44 -11.84
N LEU A 172 -1.08 -7.45 -11.04
CA LEU A 172 -0.18 -6.80 -10.09
C LEU A 172 0.33 -7.78 -9.03
N TYR A 173 -0.53 -8.62 -8.45
CA TYR A 173 -0.09 -9.67 -7.52
C TYR A 173 0.94 -10.62 -8.14
N LYS A 174 0.74 -11.03 -9.40
CA LYS A 174 1.69 -11.92 -10.11
C LYS A 174 3.06 -11.25 -10.27
N ASP A 175 3.09 -9.99 -10.70
CA ASP A 175 4.34 -9.23 -10.84
C ASP A 175 5.08 -9.07 -9.51
N LEU A 176 4.35 -8.84 -8.41
CA LEU A 176 4.94 -8.76 -7.06
C LEU A 176 5.50 -10.10 -6.59
N ILE A 177 4.77 -11.19 -6.83
CA ILE A 177 5.21 -12.55 -6.49
C ILE A 177 6.47 -12.92 -7.27
N GLU A 178 6.56 -12.58 -8.55
CA GLU A 178 7.77 -12.82 -9.36
C GLU A 178 8.99 -12.05 -8.85
N LYS A 179 8.78 -10.88 -8.23
CA LYS A 179 9.85 -10.03 -7.71
C LYS A 179 10.38 -10.47 -6.34
N SER A 180 9.52 -10.76 -5.37
CA SER A 180 9.94 -11.04 -3.98
C SER A 180 9.64 -12.46 -3.49
N ASN A 181 8.68 -13.15 -4.11
CA ASN A 181 8.19 -14.49 -3.74
C ASN A 181 7.98 -14.69 -2.22
N GLU A 182 7.35 -13.70 -1.58
CA GLU A 182 7.06 -13.71 -0.14
C GLU A 182 5.76 -14.48 0.17
N SER A 183 5.70 -15.14 1.33
CA SER A 183 4.48 -15.85 1.78
C SER A 183 3.28 -14.92 1.96
N GLN A 184 3.51 -13.68 2.41
CA GLN A 184 2.45 -12.69 2.62
C GLN A 184 1.74 -12.28 1.33
N LEU A 185 2.46 -12.22 0.19
CA LEU A 185 1.86 -11.93 -1.12
C LEU A 185 0.94 -13.06 -1.58
N TRP A 186 1.38 -14.31 -1.42
CA TRP A 186 0.55 -15.47 -1.74
C TRP A 186 -0.69 -15.57 -0.85
N ILE A 187 -0.53 -15.32 0.44
CA ILE A 187 -1.64 -15.30 1.41
C ILE A 187 -2.64 -14.20 1.04
N SER A 188 -2.17 -12.98 0.79
CA SER A 188 -3.05 -11.86 0.44
C SER A 188 -3.77 -12.09 -0.89
N LEU A 189 -3.12 -12.66 -1.91
CA LEU A 189 -3.78 -13.07 -3.15
C LEU A 189 -4.86 -14.14 -2.90
N ALA A 190 -4.60 -15.14 -2.05
CA ALA A 190 -5.55 -16.20 -1.74
C ALA A 190 -6.81 -15.68 -1.03
N LEU A 191 -6.62 -14.75 -0.08
CA LEU A 191 -7.71 -14.08 0.63
C LEU A 191 -8.43 -13.06 -0.27
N PHE A 192 -7.71 -12.41 -1.17
CA PHE A 192 -8.29 -11.53 -2.19
C PHE A 192 -9.27 -12.30 -3.07
N GLU A 193 -8.90 -13.46 -3.62
CA GLU A 193 -9.81 -14.31 -4.42
C GLU A 193 -11.04 -14.77 -3.62
N SER A 194 -10.89 -14.98 -2.30
CA SER A 194 -12.02 -15.30 -1.42
C SER A 194 -12.99 -14.12 -1.27
N SER A 195 -12.52 -12.90 -1.43
CA SER A 195 -13.29 -11.67 -1.24
C SER A 195 -13.98 -11.14 -2.51
N ILE A 196 -13.73 -11.76 -3.67
CA ILE A 196 -14.32 -11.36 -4.95
C ILE A 196 -15.73 -11.94 -5.05
N LEU A 197 -16.72 -11.10 -5.35
CA LEU A 197 -18.09 -11.53 -5.56
C LEU A 197 -18.20 -12.52 -6.74
N THR A 198 -18.92 -13.61 -6.51
CA THR A 198 -19.27 -14.54 -7.59
C THR A 198 -20.35 -13.98 -8.51
N PHE A 199 -20.45 -14.52 -9.72
CA PHE A 199 -21.45 -14.10 -10.71
C PHE A 199 -22.87 -14.10 -10.11
N ASP A 200 -23.24 -15.18 -9.42
CA ASP A 200 -24.54 -15.30 -8.77
C ASP A 200 -24.78 -14.20 -7.71
N GLN A 201 -23.74 -13.79 -6.98
CA GLN A 201 -23.84 -12.73 -5.97
C GLN A 201 -23.90 -11.34 -6.61
N LEU A 202 -23.20 -11.12 -7.73
CA LEU A 202 -23.30 -9.89 -8.51
C LEU A 202 -24.70 -9.73 -9.09
N GLU A 203 -25.30 -10.80 -9.60
CA GLU A 203 -26.67 -10.77 -10.13
C GLU A 203 -27.68 -10.42 -9.02
N VAL A 204 -27.51 -10.95 -7.81
CA VAL A 204 -28.34 -10.58 -6.66
C VAL A 204 -28.12 -9.11 -6.25
N LEU A 205 -26.88 -8.62 -6.31
CA LEU A 205 -26.55 -7.21 -6.01
C LEU A 205 -27.21 -6.24 -7.00
N GLU A 206 -27.23 -6.59 -8.29
CA GLU A 206 -27.88 -5.79 -9.33
C GLU A 206 -29.41 -5.78 -9.19
N GLN A 207 -29.98 -6.89 -8.69
CA GLN A 207 -31.43 -7.04 -8.51
C GLN A 207 -31.93 -6.55 -7.13
N SER A 208 -31.04 -6.30 -6.17
CA SER A 208 -31.41 -5.81 -4.86
C SER A 208 -31.79 -4.34 -4.89
N ASP A 209 -33.06 -4.03 -4.60
CA ASP A 209 -33.49 -2.68 -4.22
C ASP A 209 -32.79 -2.25 -2.92
N GLU A 210 -32.63 -0.92 -2.68
CA GLU A 210 -31.93 -0.29 -1.55
C GLU A 210 -32.26 -0.84 -0.13
N SER A 211 -33.29 -1.68 0.02
CA SER A 211 -33.69 -2.34 1.26
C SER A 211 -33.10 -3.74 1.50
N ASN A 212 -32.52 -4.41 0.50
CA ASN A 212 -31.94 -5.74 0.65
C ASN A 212 -30.41 -5.65 0.58
N GLU A 213 -29.76 -5.58 1.73
CA GLU A 213 -28.30 -5.72 1.80
C GLU A 213 -27.90 -7.13 1.32
N LEU A 214 -26.98 -7.20 0.35
CA LEU A 214 -26.39 -8.46 -0.07
C LEU A 214 -25.60 -9.06 1.11
N GLU A 215 -26.07 -10.18 1.64
CA GLU A 215 -25.28 -10.96 2.61
C GLU A 215 -24.15 -11.68 1.86
N PHE A 216 -22.93 -11.17 1.99
CA PHE A 216 -21.76 -11.81 1.41
C PHE A 216 -21.48 -13.15 2.11
N VAL A 217 -21.62 -14.24 1.35
CA VAL A 217 -21.38 -15.61 1.85
C VAL A 217 -20.30 -16.29 1.01
N ILE A 218 -19.30 -16.87 1.68
CA ILE A 218 -18.24 -17.64 1.04
C ILE A 218 -18.82 -18.99 0.58
N ASN A 219 -19.15 -19.08 -0.70
CA ASN A 219 -19.59 -20.32 -1.36
C ASN A 219 -18.40 -21.20 -1.77
N ASP A 220 -18.70 -22.37 -2.35
CA ASP A 220 -17.68 -23.34 -2.73
C ASP A 220 -16.75 -22.83 -3.85
N THR A 221 -17.23 -21.94 -4.73
CA THR A 221 -16.40 -21.31 -5.78
C THR A 221 -15.28 -20.47 -5.18
N HIS A 222 -15.57 -19.65 -4.16
CA HIS A 222 -14.54 -18.88 -3.46
C HIS A 222 -13.51 -19.82 -2.82
N LYS A 223 -13.97 -20.86 -2.11
CA LYS A 223 -13.10 -21.84 -1.47
C LYS A 223 -12.19 -22.54 -2.47
N GLU A 224 -12.74 -22.97 -3.61
CA GLU A 224 -11.97 -23.59 -4.68
C GLU A 224 -10.89 -22.66 -5.24
N ASN A 225 -11.23 -21.38 -5.50
CA ASN A 225 -10.26 -20.41 -6.01
C ASN A 225 -9.14 -20.13 -4.99
N THR A 226 -9.49 -19.90 -3.73
CA THR A 226 -8.51 -19.72 -2.65
C THR A 226 -7.59 -20.93 -2.48
N ARG A 227 -8.15 -22.16 -2.48
CA ARG A 227 -7.37 -23.41 -2.41
C ARG A 227 -6.42 -23.56 -3.59
N LYS A 228 -6.85 -23.17 -4.80
CA LYS A 228 -5.98 -23.19 -6.00
C LYS A 228 -4.77 -22.26 -5.81
N ILE A 229 -4.96 -21.05 -5.28
CA ILE A 229 -3.86 -20.12 -5.01
C ILE A 229 -2.91 -20.69 -3.94
N PHE A 230 -3.43 -21.22 -2.83
CA PHE A 230 -2.58 -21.82 -1.82
C PHE A 230 -1.77 -23.00 -2.37
N GLN A 231 -2.37 -23.85 -3.19
CA GLN A 231 -1.66 -24.95 -3.83
C GLN A 231 -0.59 -24.44 -4.81
N GLN A 232 -0.90 -23.44 -5.64
CA GLN A 232 0.07 -22.78 -6.53
C GLN A 232 1.25 -22.20 -5.75
N ALA A 233 0.99 -21.61 -4.58
CA ALA A 233 2.03 -21.05 -3.72
C ALA A 233 2.99 -22.13 -3.16
N LEU A 234 2.48 -23.32 -2.83
CA LEU A 234 3.31 -24.45 -2.37
C LEU A 234 4.14 -25.07 -3.49
N ASP A 235 3.57 -25.12 -4.69
CA ASP A 235 4.17 -25.70 -5.90
C ASP A 235 5.10 -24.71 -6.62
N HIS A 236 5.10 -23.43 -6.22
CA HIS A 236 5.92 -22.40 -6.84
C HIS A 236 7.43 -22.74 -6.77
N PRO A 237 8.15 -22.69 -7.91
CA PRO A 237 9.58 -23.03 -7.94
C PRO A 237 10.38 -22.03 -7.10
N GLY A 238 11.30 -22.54 -6.27
CA GLY A 238 12.11 -21.69 -5.38
C GLY A 238 11.40 -21.23 -4.11
N GLN A 239 10.19 -21.73 -3.83
CA GLN A 239 9.49 -21.44 -2.58
C GLN A 239 10.24 -21.96 -1.36
N LEU A 240 10.62 -21.06 -0.46
CA LEU A 240 11.32 -21.37 0.79
C LEU A 240 10.44 -22.17 1.76
N ASN A 241 11.04 -23.08 2.52
CA ASN A 241 10.33 -23.89 3.52
C ASN A 241 9.59 -23.03 4.55
N GLU A 242 10.20 -21.93 5.00
CA GLU A 242 9.59 -20.97 5.94
C GLU A 242 8.33 -20.31 5.34
N ASN A 243 8.39 -19.95 4.05
CA ASN A 243 7.24 -19.39 3.35
C ASN A 243 6.12 -20.43 3.20
N LYS A 244 6.47 -21.68 2.87
CA LYS A 244 5.50 -22.79 2.80
C LYS A 244 4.80 -23.04 4.13
N ILE A 245 5.51 -22.95 5.25
CA ILE A 245 4.92 -23.08 6.59
C ILE A 245 3.90 -21.97 6.82
N SER A 246 4.31 -20.72 6.58
CA SER A 246 3.42 -19.56 6.76
C SER A 246 2.14 -19.70 5.91
N ILE A 247 2.29 -20.16 4.66
CA ILE A 247 1.16 -20.41 3.76
C ILE A 247 0.27 -21.54 4.28
N LEU A 248 0.83 -22.66 4.74
CA LEU A 248 0.05 -23.78 5.27
C LEU A 248 -0.66 -23.44 6.58
N GLU A 249 -0.03 -22.65 7.45
CA GLU A 249 -0.65 -22.16 8.69
C GLU A 249 -1.87 -21.30 8.38
N GLU A 250 -1.77 -20.41 7.39
CA GLU A 250 -2.88 -19.57 6.99
C GLU A 250 -3.95 -20.35 6.22
N TRP A 251 -3.57 -21.29 5.36
CA TRP A 251 -4.53 -22.19 4.71
C TRP A 251 -5.30 -23.01 5.75
N LYS A 252 -4.63 -23.51 6.80
CA LYS A 252 -5.28 -24.20 7.90
C LYS A 252 -6.30 -23.31 8.61
N ARG A 253 -5.96 -22.04 8.89
CA ARG A 253 -6.88 -21.07 9.49
C ARG A 253 -8.09 -20.83 8.60
N TYR A 254 -7.87 -20.67 7.30
CA TYR A 254 -8.93 -20.49 6.32
C TYR A 254 -9.89 -21.68 6.26
N GLU A 255 -9.37 -22.92 6.20
CA GLU A 255 -10.22 -24.13 6.22
C GLU A 255 -10.94 -24.29 7.56
N SER A 256 -10.33 -23.91 8.68
CA SER A 256 -11.00 -23.93 9.98
C SER A 256 -12.17 -22.93 10.06
N ALA A 257 -12.12 -21.83 9.30
CA ALA A 257 -13.15 -20.80 9.29
C ALA A 257 -14.25 -21.07 8.25
N HIS A 258 -13.90 -21.62 7.08
CA HIS A 258 -14.80 -21.71 5.92
C HIS A 258 -14.92 -23.11 5.30
N GLY A 259 -14.03 -24.03 5.68
CA GLY A 259 -13.93 -25.38 5.13
C GLY A 259 -14.80 -26.41 5.86
N ASP A 260 -14.48 -27.68 5.63
CA ASP A 260 -15.06 -28.84 6.32
C ASP A 260 -13.96 -29.66 7.01
N ASP A 261 -14.36 -30.63 7.84
CA ASP A 261 -13.41 -31.47 8.58
C ASP A 261 -12.44 -32.22 7.65
N ASN A 262 -12.89 -32.57 6.43
CA ASN A 262 -12.06 -33.25 5.45
C ASN A 262 -11.02 -32.31 4.83
N SER A 263 -11.42 -31.10 4.42
CA SER A 263 -10.49 -30.12 3.85
C SER A 263 -9.47 -29.66 4.88
N LEU A 264 -9.89 -29.46 6.13
CA LEU A 264 -9.00 -29.11 7.23
C LEU A 264 -7.94 -30.21 7.44
N LYS A 265 -8.39 -31.47 7.53
CA LYS A 265 -7.48 -32.62 7.69
C LYS A 265 -6.52 -32.76 6.52
N SER A 266 -6.98 -32.51 5.29
CA SER A 266 -6.12 -32.48 4.10
C SER A 266 -4.98 -31.45 4.23
N VAL A 267 -5.19 -30.30 4.87
CA VAL A 267 -4.15 -29.30 5.07
C VAL A 267 -3.24 -29.69 6.24
N GLU A 268 -3.80 -30.26 7.32
CA GLU A 268 -3.01 -30.79 8.44
C GLU A 268 -2.04 -31.90 7.98
N ASP A 269 -2.49 -32.78 7.09
CA ASP A 269 -1.68 -33.84 6.50
C ASP A 269 -0.55 -33.30 5.60
N LYS A 270 -0.58 -32.03 5.20
CA LYS A 270 0.49 -31.35 4.43
C LYS A 270 1.50 -30.62 5.34
N MET A 271 1.22 -30.46 6.63
CA MET A 271 2.09 -29.74 7.56
C MET A 271 3.44 -30.45 7.74
N PRO A 272 4.57 -29.72 7.79
CA PRO A 272 5.87 -30.34 7.96
C PRO A 272 6.09 -30.84 9.38
N THR A 273 6.82 -31.95 9.49
CA THR A 273 7.38 -32.40 10.78
C THR A 273 8.70 -31.69 11.04
N ILE A 274 8.85 -31.11 12.23
CA ILE A 274 10.05 -30.38 12.64
C ILE A 274 11.05 -31.37 13.26
N VAL A 275 12.24 -31.49 12.66
CA VAL A 275 13.31 -32.37 13.14
C VAL A 275 14.56 -31.55 13.44
N LYS A 276 15.18 -31.75 14.60
CA LYS A 276 16.46 -31.11 14.95
C LYS A 276 17.61 -31.92 14.34
N ARG A 277 18.40 -31.30 13.47
CA ARG A 277 19.59 -31.94 12.87
C ARG A 277 20.85 -31.20 13.33
N ARG A 278 21.88 -31.97 13.70
CA ARG A 278 23.21 -31.46 14.04
C ARG A 278 24.11 -31.57 12.82
N THR A 279 24.70 -30.46 12.40
CA THR A 279 25.69 -30.44 11.32
C THR A 279 26.98 -29.81 11.83
N LEU A 280 28.12 -30.43 11.48
CA LEU A 280 29.45 -29.91 11.75
C LEU A 280 29.85 -28.97 10.61
N ILE A 281 30.01 -27.69 10.91
CA ILE A 281 30.54 -26.67 9.98
C ILE A 281 31.78 -26.08 10.66
N ASP A 282 32.95 -26.18 10.02
CA ASP A 282 34.23 -25.70 10.55
C ASP A 282 34.58 -26.16 11.98
N GLY A 283 34.25 -27.40 12.32
CA GLY A 283 34.61 -28.00 13.61
C GLY A 283 33.75 -27.55 14.80
N ASN A 284 32.76 -26.68 14.58
CA ASN A 284 31.74 -26.34 15.56
C ASN A 284 30.43 -27.08 15.24
N GLU A 285 29.84 -27.75 16.24
CA GLU A 285 28.49 -28.30 16.14
C GLU A 285 27.48 -27.15 16.11
N THR A 286 26.74 -27.03 15.00
CA THR A 286 25.61 -26.10 14.90
C THR A 286 24.31 -26.88 14.74
N GLU A 287 23.34 -26.60 15.62
CA GLU A 287 22.00 -27.17 15.56
C GLU A 287 21.13 -26.36 14.60
N TYR A 288 20.56 -27.01 13.58
CA TYR A 288 19.59 -26.40 12.66
C TYR A 288 18.26 -27.16 12.71
N LEU A 289 17.16 -26.42 12.55
CA LEU A 289 15.83 -26.99 12.38
C LEU A 289 15.68 -27.41 10.92
N ASP A 290 15.32 -28.68 10.71
CA ASP A 290 15.05 -29.25 9.40
C ASP A 290 13.55 -29.55 9.30
N PHE A 291 12.93 -29.15 8.20
CA PHE A 291 11.48 -29.27 7.99
C PHE A 291 11.22 -30.33 6.93
N ILE A 292 10.60 -31.44 7.35
CA ILE A 292 10.27 -32.54 6.44
C ILE A 292 8.79 -32.42 6.09
N PHE A 293 8.50 -32.01 4.86
CA PHE A 293 7.14 -31.99 4.32
C PHE A 293 6.70 -33.43 3.95
N PRO A 294 5.43 -33.80 4.18
CA PRO A 294 4.90 -35.13 3.89
C PRO A 294 5.03 -35.57 2.42
N GLU A 295 5.17 -34.62 1.49
CA GLU A 295 5.40 -34.87 0.07
C GLU A 295 6.84 -34.59 -0.37
N VAL A 296 7.79 -35.32 0.20
CA VAL A 296 8.67 -36.21 -0.55
C VAL A 296 9.07 -37.28 0.46
N LYS A 297 8.45 -38.48 0.43
CA LYS A 297 9.18 -39.68 0.88
C LYS A 297 10.47 -39.64 0.08
N PRO A 298 11.65 -39.39 0.67
CA PRO A 298 12.85 -39.33 -0.12
C PRO A 298 12.94 -40.66 -0.85
N LYS A 299 13.10 -40.61 -2.17
CA LYS A 299 13.54 -41.77 -2.97
C LYS A 299 14.96 -42.21 -2.57
N THR A 300 15.43 -41.92 -1.36
CA THR A 300 16.47 -42.72 -0.76
C THR A 300 15.82 -44.06 -0.41
N PRO A 301 16.29 -45.19 -0.97
CA PRO A 301 15.97 -46.48 -0.39
C PRO A 301 16.37 -46.35 1.07
N GLY A 302 15.39 -46.41 1.98
CA GLY A 302 15.66 -46.28 3.40
C GLY A 302 16.83 -47.20 3.74
N LEU A 303 17.74 -46.75 4.59
CA LEU A 303 18.88 -47.56 5.06
C LEU A 303 18.43 -48.97 5.47
N SER A 304 17.17 -49.12 5.91
CA SER A 304 16.43 -50.36 6.11
C SER A 304 16.34 -51.28 4.89
N LYS A 305 15.97 -50.79 3.69
CA LYS A 305 15.94 -51.58 2.44
C LYS A 305 17.35 -51.96 1.97
N PHE A 306 18.34 -51.09 2.17
CA PHE A 306 19.74 -51.40 1.85
C PHE A 306 20.28 -52.48 2.80
N LEU A 307 20.01 -52.37 4.10
CA LEU A 307 20.36 -53.38 5.11
C LEU A 307 19.59 -54.70 4.91
N GLU A 308 18.33 -54.66 4.48
CA GLU A 308 17.56 -55.85 4.11
C GLU A 308 18.18 -56.58 2.91
N ASN A 309 18.55 -55.85 1.85
CA ASN A 309 19.18 -56.45 0.67
C ASN A 309 20.59 -56.97 0.98
N ALA A 310 21.36 -56.29 1.83
CA ALA A 310 22.64 -56.77 2.31
C ALA A 310 22.51 -58.06 3.15
N LYS A 311 21.48 -58.17 4.00
CA LYS A 311 21.16 -59.42 4.73
C LYS A 311 20.75 -60.54 3.78
N LYS A 312 19.93 -60.25 2.77
CA LYS A 312 19.50 -61.25 1.77
C LYS A 312 20.69 -61.79 0.94
N TRP A 313 21.62 -60.92 0.55
CA TRP A 313 22.85 -61.32 -0.15
C TRP A 313 23.77 -62.19 0.73
N ALA A 314 23.93 -61.84 2.01
CA ALA A 314 24.73 -62.64 2.95
C ALA A 314 24.13 -64.03 3.24
N ILE A 315 22.81 -64.20 3.09
CA ILE A 315 22.12 -65.49 3.25
C ILE A 315 22.22 -66.34 1.97
N GLN A 316 22.28 -65.73 0.79
CA GLN A 316 22.41 -66.44 -0.49
C GLN A 316 23.84 -66.91 -0.80
N ASN A 317 24.87 -66.32 -0.18
CA ASN A 317 26.29 -66.66 -0.38
C ASN A 317 26.88 -67.51 0.77
N LYS A 318 26.07 -68.35 1.39
CA LYS A 318 26.50 -69.39 2.34
C LYS A 318 26.22 -70.76 1.77
#